data_AF-A0A7J8D9G3-F1
#
_entry.id   AF-A0A7J8D9G3-F1
#
_cell.length_a   1.000
_cell.length_b   1.000
_cell.length_c   1.000
_cell.angle_alpha   90.00
_cell.angle_beta   90.00
_cell.angle_gamma   90.00
#
_symmetry.space_group_name_H-M   'P 1'
#
loop_
_entity.id
_entity.type
_entity.pdbx_description
1 polymer ?
#
loop_
_entity_poly.entity_id
_entity_poly.type
_entity_poly.pdbx_seq_one_letter_code
_entity_poly.pdbx_strand_id
1 'polypeptide(L)'
;MFSFEGDFKTRPKVSLGGASRKEEKASLLHRTQEERRKREEERRRLKNAIIIQSFIRGYRDRKQQYSIQRSAFDRCAHLSQSGGTSSIANAAHLTLLVRQLLFFYKQSEDSKRLIWMYQNLIKHSSVFVQQLDGAERLTCLFQIKRLMGLCCRLLQNCHDDSASAALPLRMLEVFSSESTYSPALQDAGSAASVVEQILHYMIQNGYYRALYLLINSKLPSSIEYSDLSRVPIAKVLLENVLKPLHFTYNSCPEGARLLYSLAFNARFLRHLWFLISSMTTRMITGSMVPLLQVISRGSPMSFEDSGRIIPLFYLFSSLFSHSLISIHDNEFFGDPIEEELVMLSRCLRDACLGIIKLAYPETKPEVREEYVTAFQSVGVTTSSEMQQCIQMEQKRWIQLFKVITNLVKMLKSRDTRRNFCPPNHWLSEQEDIKADKVTQLYVPASRHAWRFRRMGRIGPLQSSLDVGVESPPLSVSEERQLAILTELPFVVPFEERVKIFQRLIYADKQEVQGDGPFLDGINVTIRRNYIYEDAYDKLSPENGIYNSLCVWQGEAGEVF
;
A
#
# COMPACT_ATOMS: atom_id res chain seq x y z
N MET A 1 -27.55 -64.56 10.00
CA MET A 1 -26.76 -64.92 11.19
C MET A 1 -25.29 -64.84 10.78
N PHE A 2 -24.59 -63.77 11.15
CA PHE A 2 -23.17 -63.61 10.79
C PHE A 2 -22.34 -64.48 11.75
N SER A 3 -21.75 -65.55 11.25
CA SER A 3 -20.82 -66.37 12.01
C SER A 3 -19.53 -65.58 12.24
N PHE A 4 -19.25 -65.25 13.49
CA PHE A 4 -18.02 -64.61 13.92
C PHE A 4 -17.01 -65.70 14.24
N GLU A 5 -16.26 -66.16 13.23
CA GLU A 5 -15.13 -67.05 13.43
C GLU A 5 -13.90 -66.20 13.77
N GLY A 6 -13.50 -66.24 15.04
CA GLY A 6 -12.43 -65.43 15.63
C GLY A 6 -11.00 -65.76 15.15
N ASP A 7 -10.75 -65.82 13.85
CA ASP A 7 -9.41 -65.98 13.29
C ASP A 7 -8.76 -64.60 13.03
N PHE A 8 -8.15 -64.03 14.07
CA PHE A 8 -7.47 -62.71 14.01
C PHE A 8 -6.08 -62.73 13.35
N LYS A 9 -5.59 -63.88 12.85
CA LYS A 9 -4.32 -63.99 12.13
C LYS A 9 -4.46 -64.89 10.91
N THR A 10 -4.12 -64.36 9.74
CA THR A 10 -4.01 -65.15 8.51
C THR A 10 -2.92 -66.20 8.69
N ARG A 11 -3.29 -67.49 8.68
CA ARG A 11 -2.33 -68.60 8.70
C ARG A 11 -1.45 -68.52 7.45
N PRO A 12 -0.12 -68.73 7.55
CA PRO A 12 0.75 -68.71 6.39
C PRO A 12 0.28 -69.76 5.37
N LYS A 13 -0.04 -69.32 4.14
CA LYS A 13 -0.33 -70.23 3.03
C LYS A 13 0.96 -70.96 2.66
N VAL A 14 1.09 -72.19 3.15
CA VAL A 14 2.15 -73.13 2.73
C VAL A 14 1.71 -73.75 1.41
N SER A 15 2.45 -73.47 0.34
CA SER A 15 2.24 -74.10 -0.96
C SER A 15 2.65 -75.58 -0.87
N LEU A 16 1.69 -76.49 -0.73
CA LEU A 16 1.92 -77.95 -0.78
C LEU A 16 2.07 -78.45 -2.22
N GLY A 17 2.90 -77.76 -3.03
CA GLY A 17 3.22 -78.21 -4.38
C GLY A 17 4.10 -79.46 -4.30
N GLY A 18 3.47 -80.63 -4.39
CA GLY A 18 4.15 -81.92 -4.40
C GLY A 18 5.15 -82.03 -5.56
N ALA A 19 6.22 -82.81 -5.35
CA ALA A 19 7.43 -82.96 -6.17
C ALA A 19 7.24 -83.48 -7.62
N SER A 20 6.04 -83.41 -8.19
CA SER A 20 5.69 -84.05 -9.47
C SER A 20 5.75 -83.11 -10.69
N ARG A 21 5.93 -81.79 -10.52
CA ARG A 21 6.13 -80.85 -11.66
C ARG A 21 7.32 -79.91 -11.42
N LYS A 22 8.37 -80.03 -12.25
CA LYS A 22 9.46 -79.04 -12.35
C LYS A 22 8.92 -77.81 -13.09
N GLU A 23 8.35 -76.86 -12.36
CA GLU A 23 7.95 -75.56 -12.91
C GLU A 23 9.21 -74.72 -13.20
N GLU A 24 9.24 -74.04 -14.34
CA GLU A 24 10.40 -73.22 -14.74
C GLU A 24 10.56 -72.03 -13.77
N LYS A 25 11.78 -71.80 -13.28
CA LYS A 25 12.06 -70.81 -12.21
C LYS A 25 11.51 -69.41 -12.54
N ALA A 26 11.57 -69.02 -13.82
CA ALA A 26 11.04 -67.74 -14.31
C ALA A 26 9.51 -67.65 -14.14
N SER A 27 8.78 -68.71 -14.47
CA SER A 27 7.31 -68.78 -14.35
C SER A 27 6.86 -68.74 -12.89
N LEU A 28 7.58 -69.43 -11.99
CA LEU A 28 7.32 -69.39 -10.56
C LEU A 28 7.57 -68.00 -9.95
N LEU A 29 8.65 -67.33 -10.36
CA LEU A 29 8.95 -65.97 -9.94
C LEU A 29 7.90 -64.97 -10.44
N HIS A 30 7.50 -65.06 -11.70
CA HIS A 30 6.47 -64.20 -12.30
C HIS A 30 5.13 -64.36 -11.57
N ARG A 31 4.68 -65.61 -11.32
CA ARG A 31 3.46 -65.89 -10.56
C ARG A 31 3.54 -65.34 -9.14
N THR A 32 4.67 -65.51 -8.46
CA THR A 32 4.88 -64.98 -7.11
C THR A 32 4.81 -63.45 -7.09
N GLN A 33 5.41 -62.79 -8.09
CA GLN A 33 5.37 -61.34 -8.26
C GLN A 33 3.97 -60.84 -8.56
N GLU A 34 3.22 -61.52 -9.41
CA GLU A 34 1.84 -61.17 -9.74
C GLU A 34 0.91 -61.35 -8.53
N GLU A 35 1.08 -62.41 -7.74
CA GLU A 35 0.36 -62.60 -6.48
C GLU A 35 0.73 -61.52 -5.45
N ARG A 36 1.99 -61.08 -5.38
CA ARG A 36 2.41 -59.94 -4.53
C ARG A 36 1.73 -58.65 -4.99
N ARG A 37 1.72 -58.37 -6.29
CA ARG A 37 1.04 -57.21 -6.88
C ARG A 37 -0.46 -57.20 -6.55
N LYS A 38 -1.15 -58.34 -6.70
CA LYS A 38 -2.58 -58.46 -6.36
C LYS A 38 -2.84 -58.20 -4.87
N ARG A 39 -2.01 -58.74 -3.96
CA ARG A 39 -2.11 -58.47 -2.51
C ARG A 39 -1.87 -56.99 -2.19
N GLU A 40 -0.94 -56.35 -2.87
CA GLU A 40 -0.65 -54.92 -2.69
C GLU A 40 -1.79 -54.03 -3.21
N GLU A 41 -2.36 -54.38 -4.37
CA GLU A 41 -3.55 -53.71 -4.92
C GLU A 41 -4.77 -53.85 -3.99
N GLU A 42 -5.01 -55.03 -3.42
CA GLU A 42 -6.07 -55.25 -2.42
C GLU A 42 -5.84 -54.43 -1.15
N ARG A 43 -4.60 -54.41 -0.62
CA ARG A 43 -4.25 -53.56 0.53
C ARG A 43 -4.49 -52.08 0.23
N ARG A 44 -4.10 -51.61 -0.95
CA ARG A 44 -4.34 -50.23 -1.40
C ARG A 44 -5.83 -49.93 -1.50
N ARG A 45 -6.64 -50.86 -2.05
CA ARG A 45 -8.09 -50.72 -2.14
C ARG A 45 -8.74 -50.63 -0.76
N LEU A 46 -8.34 -51.50 0.18
CA LEU A 46 -8.84 -51.48 1.56
C LEU A 46 -8.45 -50.18 2.28
N LYS A 47 -7.19 -49.73 2.13
CA LYS A 47 -6.72 -48.46 2.70
C LYS A 47 -7.56 -47.28 2.18
N ASN A 48 -7.79 -47.22 0.87
CA ASN A 48 -8.61 -46.16 0.26
C ASN A 48 -10.06 -46.22 0.76
N ALA A 49 -10.64 -47.41 0.89
CA ALA A 49 -11.99 -47.59 1.44
C ALA A 49 -12.08 -47.07 2.89
N ILE A 50 -11.09 -47.35 3.73
CA ILE A 50 -11.02 -46.85 5.11
C ILE A 50 -10.97 -45.32 5.15
N ILE A 51 -10.18 -44.69 4.27
CA ILE A 51 -10.08 -43.22 4.18
C ILE A 51 -11.44 -42.60 3.80
N ILE A 52 -12.11 -43.16 2.79
CA ILE A 52 -13.44 -42.68 2.38
C ILE A 52 -14.45 -42.87 3.51
N GLN A 53 -14.46 -44.04 4.15
CA GLN A 53 -15.37 -44.34 5.25
C GLN A 53 -15.14 -43.44 6.46
N SER A 54 -13.88 -43.17 6.84
CA SER A 54 -13.56 -42.28 7.95
C SER A 54 -13.99 -40.85 7.66
N PHE A 55 -13.82 -40.38 6.42
CA PHE A 55 -14.30 -39.06 6.00
C PHE A 55 -15.83 -38.96 6.07
N ILE A 56 -16.56 -39.97 5.57
CA ILE A 56 -18.04 -40.00 5.63
C ILE A 56 -18.54 -40.05 7.07
N ARG A 57 -17.93 -40.88 7.93
CA ARG A 57 -18.28 -40.95 9.36
C ARG A 57 -18.04 -39.60 10.03
N GLY A 58 -16.90 -38.97 9.79
CA GLY A 58 -16.58 -37.64 10.32
C GLY A 58 -17.51 -36.54 9.80
N TYR A 59 -17.96 -36.61 8.54
CA TYR A 59 -18.95 -35.68 8.00
C TYR A 59 -20.32 -35.85 8.68
N ARG A 60 -20.79 -37.10 8.85
CA ARG A 60 -22.07 -37.40 9.52
C ARG A 60 -22.07 -36.94 10.97
N ASP A 61 -20.99 -37.25 11.70
CA ASP A 61 -20.85 -36.85 13.11
C ASP A 61 -20.81 -35.32 13.25
N ARG A 62 -20.04 -34.61 12.41
CA ARG A 62 -20.02 -33.14 12.40
C ARG A 62 -21.41 -32.53 12.14
N LYS A 63 -22.16 -33.10 11.18
CA LYS A 63 -23.53 -32.65 10.87
C LYS A 63 -24.48 -32.89 12.05
N GLN A 64 -24.35 -34.05 12.72
CA GLN A 64 -25.10 -34.35 13.94
C GLN A 64 -24.75 -33.36 15.06
N GLN A 65 -23.46 -33.09 15.29
CA GLN A 65 -23.02 -32.11 16.29
C GLN A 65 -23.51 -30.70 15.98
N TYR A 66 -23.52 -30.27 14.71
CA TYR A 66 -24.13 -28.99 14.34
C TYR A 66 -25.61 -28.93 14.70
N SER A 67 -26.36 -30.00 14.49
CA SER A 67 -27.77 -30.05 14.90
C SER A 67 -27.92 -29.95 16.41
N ILE A 68 -27.14 -30.72 17.18
CA ILE A 68 -27.18 -30.72 18.65
C ILE A 68 -26.85 -29.34 19.22
N GLN A 69 -25.76 -28.72 18.74
CA GLN A 69 -25.31 -27.41 19.22
C GLN A 69 -26.28 -26.30 18.80
N ARG A 70 -26.90 -26.39 17.62
CA ARG A 70 -27.94 -25.45 17.18
C ARG A 70 -29.17 -25.53 18.09
N SER A 71 -29.65 -26.73 18.40
CA SER A 71 -30.77 -26.89 19.34
C SER A 71 -30.41 -26.43 20.77
N ALA A 72 -29.17 -26.62 21.21
CA ALA A 72 -28.70 -26.11 22.50
C ALA A 72 -28.69 -24.57 22.53
N PHE A 73 -28.17 -23.95 21.46
CA PHE A 73 -28.20 -22.49 21.29
C PHE A 73 -29.63 -21.95 21.34
N ASP A 74 -30.56 -22.55 20.60
CA ASP A 74 -31.96 -22.11 20.54
C ASP A 74 -32.63 -22.21 21.91
N ARG A 75 -32.43 -23.31 22.64
CA ARG A 75 -32.95 -23.46 24.02
C ARG A 75 -32.44 -22.36 24.94
N CYS A 76 -31.13 -22.08 24.91
CA CYS A 76 -30.55 -21.01 25.72
C CYS A 76 -31.09 -19.63 25.33
N ALA A 77 -31.21 -19.35 24.03
CA ALA A 77 -31.77 -18.09 23.52
C ALA A 77 -33.23 -17.87 23.95
N HIS A 78 -34.05 -18.94 23.97
CA HIS A 78 -35.44 -18.87 24.43
C HIS A 78 -35.57 -18.63 25.94
N LEU A 79 -34.81 -19.37 26.76
CA LEU A 79 -34.82 -19.22 28.22
C LEU A 79 -34.51 -17.79 28.66
N SER A 80 -33.64 -17.14 27.90
CA SER A 80 -33.24 -15.78 28.15
C SER A 80 -34.25 -14.69 27.76
N GLN A 81 -35.22 -14.99 26.90
CA GLN A 81 -36.29 -14.05 26.52
C GLN A 81 -37.46 -14.08 27.52
N SER A 82 -37.63 -15.18 28.26
CA SER A 82 -38.77 -15.41 29.14
C SER A 82 -38.64 -14.85 30.56
N GLY A 83 -37.70 -13.93 30.81
CA GLY A 83 -37.59 -13.24 32.12
C GLY A 83 -37.19 -14.14 33.31
N GLY A 84 -36.70 -15.35 33.05
CA GLY A 84 -36.22 -16.28 34.08
C GLY A 84 -34.88 -15.83 34.69
N THR A 85 -34.60 -16.33 35.90
CA THR A 85 -33.50 -15.97 36.84
C THR A 85 -32.06 -16.00 36.31
N SER A 86 -31.82 -16.43 35.07
CA SER A 86 -30.52 -16.41 34.41
C SER A 86 -30.45 -15.27 33.38
N SER A 87 -29.99 -14.10 33.81
CA SER A 87 -29.77 -12.94 32.94
C SER A 87 -28.74 -13.26 31.83
N ILE A 88 -29.06 -12.91 30.56
CA ILE A 88 -28.09 -12.92 29.43
C ILE A 88 -26.83 -12.12 29.76
N ALA A 89 -26.93 -11.15 30.68
CA ALA A 89 -25.86 -10.25 31.06
C ALA A 89 -24.66 -10.94 31.77
N ASN A 90 -24.56 -12.27 31.75
CA ASN A 90 -23.36 -12.97 32.19
C ASN A 90 -22.42 -13.20 31.00
N ALA A 91 -21.19 -12.70 31.11
CA ALA A 91 -20.14 -12.83 30.11
C ALA A 91 -19.92 -14.29 29.67
N ALA A 92 -19.92 -15.24 30.60
CA ALA A 92 -19.67 -16.65 30.30
C ALA A 92 -20.74 -17.27 29.37
N HIS A 93 -22.00 -16.86 29.54
CA HIS A 93 -23.09 -17.32 28.69
C HIS A 93 -22.98 -16.76 27.26
N LEU A 94 -22.64 -15.47 27.11
CA LEU A 94 -22.41 -14.85 25.80
C LEU A 94 -21.28 -15.57 25.05
N THR A 95 -20.17 -15.86 25.72
CA THR A 95 -19.01 -16.55 25.14
C THR A 95 -19.33 -17.97 24.70
N LEU A 96 -20.13 -18.69 25.49
CA LEU A 96 -20.61 -20.01 25.11
C LEU A 96 -21.50 -19.96 23.86
N LEU A 97 -22.46 -19.04 23.83
CA LEU A 97 -23.38 -18.90 22.69
C LEU A 97 -22.64 -18.47 21.43
N VAL A 98 -21.69 -17.53 21.53
CA VAL A 98 -20.83 -17.13 20.41
C VAL A 98 -20.01 -18.32 19.92
N ARG A 99 -19.40 -19.10 20.83
CA ARG A 99 -18.64 -20.30 20.46
C ARG A 99 -19.49 -21.33 19.72
N GLN A 100 -20.70 -21.59 20.22
CA GLN A 100 -21.64 -22.51 19.57
C GLN A 100 -22.04 -22.01 18.19
N LEU A 101 -22.44 -20.74 18.08
CA LEU A 101 -22.83 -20.13 16.81
C LEU A 101 -21.68 -20.23 15.80
N LEU A 102 -20.46 -19.81 16.16
CA LEU A 102 -19.30 -19.87 15.28
C LEU A 102 -18.93 -21.30 14.84
N PHE A 103 -19.30 -22.32 15.63
CA PHE A 103 -19.05 -23.72 15.30
C PHE A 103 -20.00 -24.25 14.23
N PHE A 104 -21.30 -23.98 14.34
CA PHE A 104 -22.32 -24.53 13.42
C PHE A 104 -22.78 -23.56 12.30
N TYR A 105 -22.38 -22.28 12.35
CA TYR A 105 -22.95 -21.23 11.51
C TYR A 105 -22.92 -21.55 10.02
N LYS A 106 -24.10 -21.51 9.40
CA LYS A 106 -24.27 -21.53 7.96
C LYS A 106 -25.19 -20.40 7.52
N GLN A 107 -24.72 -19.54 6.63
CA GLN A 107 -25.41 -18.31 6.18
C GLN A 107 -26.88 -18.56 5.80
N SER A 108 -27.16 -19.62 5.04
CA SER A 108 -28.51 -19.94 4.55
C SER A 108 -29.52 -20.33 5.65
N GLU A 109 -29.04 -20.82 6.79
CA GLU A 109 -29.90 -21.40 7.85
C GLU A 109 -29.88 -20.56 9.14
N ASP A 110 -28.76 -19.89 9.43
CA ASP A 110 -28.47 -19.30 10.74
C ASP A 110 -28.39 -17.77 10.76
N SER A 111 -28.72 -17.09 9.66
CA SER A 111 -28.70 -15.62 9.57
C SER A 111 -29.51 -14.95 10.68
N LYS A 112 -30.71 -15.47 11.01
CA LYS A 112 -31.56 -14.94 12.09
C LYS A 112 -30.91 -15.09 13.47
N ARG A 113 -30.22 -16.21 13.72
CA ARG A 113 -29.48 -16.45 14.98
C ARG A 113 -28.31 -15.48 15.14
N LEU A 114 -27.62 -15.19 14.04
CA LEU A 114 -26.52 -14.23 14.02
C LEU A 114 -27.01 -12.80 14.26
N ILE A 115 -28.13 -12.39 13.66
CA ILE A 115 -28.79 -11.10 13.92
C ILE A 115 -29.14 -10.97 15.41
N TRP A 116 -29.80 -11.99 15.98
CA TRP A 116 -30.13 -12.00 17.41
C TRP A 116 -28.87 -11.91 18.29
N MET A 117 -27.80 -12.62 17.92
CA MET A 117 -26.54 -12.57 18.64
C MET A 117 -25.91 -11.17 18.59
N TYR A 118 -25.88 -10.52 17.42
CA TYR A 118 -25.36 -9.15 17.28
C TYR A 118 -26.14 -8.15 18.12
N GLN A 119 -27.47 -8.25 18.18
CA GLN A 119 -28.28 -7.38 19.04
C GLN A 119 -27.88 -7.50 20.52
N ASN A 120 -27.68 -8.74 21.01
CA ASN A 120 -27.27 -8.98 22.39
C ASN A 120 -25.83 -8.54 22.67
N LEU A 121 -24.91 -8.79 21.74
CA LEU A 121 -23.51 -8.37 21.88
C LEU A 121 -23.34 -6.86 21.85
N ILE A 122 -24.11 -6.14 21.03
CA ILE A 122 -24.09 -4.67 21.01
C ILE A 122 -24.67 -4.12 22.33
N LYS A 123 -25.76 -4.70 22.83
CA LYS A 123 -26.41 -4.28 24.09
C LYS A 123 -25.53 -4.52 25.33
N HIS A 124 -24.76 -5.62 25.33
CA HIS A 124 -23.95 -6.07 26.47
C HIS A 124 -22.44 -6.08 26.14
N SER A 125 -21.98 -5.16 25.30
CA SER A 125 -20.61 -5.13 24.78
C SER A 125 -19.56 -5.01 25.90
N SER A 126 -19.82 -4.17 26.91
CA SER A 126 -18.92 -3.99 28.06
C SER A 126 -18.65 -5.29 28.80
N VAL A 127 -19.69 -6.09 29.08
CA VAL A 127 -19.59 -7.36 29.79
C VAL A 127 -18.85 -8.41 28.96
N PHE A 128 -19.11 -8.47 27.66
CA PHE A 128 -18.43 -9.42 26.78
C PHE A 128 -16.94 -9.11 26.64
N VAL A 129 -16.61 -7.82 26.50
CA VAL A 129 -15.23 -7.35 26.29
C VAL A 129 -14.39 -7.38 27.58
N GLN A 130 -15.00 -7.33 28.77
CA GLN A 130 -14.31 -7.55 30.05
C GLN A 130 -13.51 -8.86 30.12
N GLN A 131 -13.85 -9.86 29.31
CA GLN A 131 -13.08 -11.11 29.23
C GLN A 131 -11.68 -10.94 28.63
N LEU A 132 -11.37 -9.81 28.00
CA LEU A 132 -10.04 -9.50 27.49
C LEU A 132 -9.02 -9.22 28.61
N ASP A 133 -9.47 -8.92 29.83
CA ASP A 133 -8.61 -8.66 31.00
C ASP A 133 -8.27 -9.94 31.79
N GLY A 134 -8.73 -11.11 31.32
CA GLY A 134 -8.57 -12.39 32.03
C GLY A 134 -7.89 -13.50 31.22
N ALA A 135 -7.92 -14.71 31.76
CA ALA A 135 -7.33 -15.90 31.13
C ALA A 135 -7.91 -16.25 29.74
N GLU A 136 -9.14 -15.80 29.46
CA GLU A 136 -9.85 -16.06 28.20
C GLU A 136 -9.57 -15.03 27.10
N ARG A 137 -8.58 -14.13 27.28
CA ARG A 137 -8.26 -13.04 26.34
C ARG A 137 -8.13 -13.50 24.89
N LEU A 138 -7.38 -14.58 24.65
CA LEU A 138 -7.16 -15.08 23.28
C LEU A 138 -8.43 -15.66 22.66
N THR A 139 -9.24 -16.37 23.47
CA THR A 139 -10.52 -16.94 23.03
C THR A 139 -11.50 -15.83 22.66
N CYS A 140 -11.66 -14.83 23.52
CA CYS A 140 -12.56 -13.70 23.30
C CYS A 140 -12.14 -12.91 22.06
N LEU A 141 -10.85 -12.60 21.91
CA LEU A 141 -10.33 -11.90 20.73
C LEU A 141 -10.56 -12.69 19.44
N PHE A 142 -10.35 -14.01 19.46
CA PHE A 142 -10.64 -14.87 18.31
C PHE A 142 -12.13 -14.84 17.94
N GLN A 143 -13.02 -14.91 18.94
CA GLN A 143 -14.46 -14.83 18.75
C GLN A 143 -14.87 -13.50 18.11
N ILE A 144 -14.37 -12.37 18.62
CA ILE A 144 -14.63 -11.04 18.06
C ILE A 144 -14.17 -10.99 16.60
N LYS A 145 -12.93 -11.39 16.30
CA LYS A 145 -12.41 -11.43 14.92
C LYS A 145 -13.33 -12.24 13.99
N ARG A 146 -13.72 -13.45 14.39
CA ARG A 146 -14.59 -14.32 13.59
C ARG A 146 -15.99 -13.73 13.39
N LEU A 147 -16.57 -13.12 14.42
CA LEU A 147 -17.85 -12.41 14.34
C LEU A 147 -17.77 -11.21 13.39
N MET A 148 -16.67 -10.45 13.41
CA MET A 148 -16.47 -9.32 12.51
C MET A 148 -16.27 -9.78 11.05
N GLY A 149 -15.59 -10.92 10.83
CA GLY A 149 -15.53 -11.54 9.50
C GLY A 149 -16.89 -12.04 8.99
N LEU A 150 -17.75 -12.53 9.88
CA LEU A 150 -19.16 -12.82 9.54
C LEU A 150 -19.94 -11.55 9.20
N CYS A 151 -19.65 -10.44 9.88
CA CYS A 151 -20.27 -9.15 9.62
C CYS A 151 -19.95 -8.65 8.20
N CYS A 152 -18.69 -8.74 7.78
CA CYS A 152 -18.28 -8.43 6.40
C CYS A 152 -19.03 -9.29 5.37
N ARG A 153 -19.19 -10.59 5.63
CA ARG A 153 -19.93 -11.50 4.72
C ARG A 153 -21.43 -11.18 4.68
N LEU A 154 -22.04 -10.80 5.80
CA LEU A 154 -23.42 -10.35 5.84
C LEU A 154 -23.61 -9.08 5.00
N LEU A 155 -22.74 -8.08 5.19
CA LEU A 155 -22.79 -6.82 4.45
C LEU A 155 -22.65 -7.00 2.94
N GLN A 156 -21.81 -7.94 2.49
CA GLN A 156 -21.69 -8.27 1.06
C GLN A 156 -23.00 -8.76 0.45
N ASN A 157 -23.90 -9.35 1.24
CA ASN A 157 -25.20 -9.84 0.79
C ASN A 157 -26.33 -8.80 0.95
N CYS A 158 -26.04 -7.61 1.51
CA CYS A 158 -27.02 -6.51 1.67
C CYS A 158 -27.14 -5.60 0.43
N HIS A 159 -26.61 -6.02 -0.73
CA HIS A 159 -26.74 -5.28 -1.98
C HIS A 159 -28.18 -5.29 -2.52
N ASP A 160 -28.95 -6.33 -2.19
CA ASP A 160 -30.38 -6.42 -2.53
C ASP A 160 -31.23 -5.57 -1.56
N ASP A 161 -32.28 -4.91 -2.07
CA ASP A 161 -33.16 -4.03 -1.28
C ASP A 161 -33.95 -4.70 -0.16
N SER A 162 -33.91 -6.04 -0.10
CA SER A 162 -34.62 -6.84 0.90
C SER A 162 -33.91 -6.93 2.26
N ALA A 163 -32.61 -6.65 2.35
CA ALA A 163 -31.81 -6.86 3.56
C ALA A 163 -31.26 -5.55 4.15
N SER A 164 -31.61 -5.26 5.40
CA SER A 164 -31.11 -4.05 6.10
C SER A 164 -29.64 -4.18 6.50
N ALA A 165 -28.82 -3.22 6.05
CA ALA A 165 -27.42 -3.08 6.44
C ALA A 165 -27.23 -2.45 7.84
N ALA A 166 -28.30 -1.99 8.49
CA ALA A 166 -28.20 -1.18 9.72
C ALA A 166 -27.53 -1.92 10.89
N LEU A 167 -27.94 -3.16 11.17
CA LEU A 167 -27.38 -3.92 12.30
C LEU A 167 -25.92 -4.36 12.06
N PRO A 168 -25.53 -4.90 10.89
CA PRO A 168 -24.14 -5.16 10.59
C PRO A 168 -23.26 -3.90 10.63
N LEU A 169 -23.72 -2.75 10.11
CA LEU A 169 -22.99 -1.48 10.22
C LEU A 169 -22.84 -1.04 11.68
N ARG A 170 -23.88 -1.19 12.52
CA ARG A 170 -23.78 -0.88 13.95
C ARG A 170 -22.78 -1.81 14.66
N MET A 171 -22.75 -3.08 14.29
CA MET A 171 -21.77 -4.04 14.80
C MET A 171 -20.34 -3.63 14.44
N LEU A 172 -20.12 -3.20 13.19
CA LEU A 172 -18.85 -2.63 12.74
C LEU A 172 -18.46 -1.39 13.54
N GLU A 173 -19.40 -0.47 13.73
CA GLU A 173 -19.18 0.77 14.46
C GLU A 173 -18.71 0.51 15.90
N VAL A 174 -19.48 -0.30 16.65
CA VAL A 174 -19.25 -0.59 18.07
C VAL A 174 -17.95 -1.36 18.27
N PHE A 175 -17.78 -2.51 17.62
CA PHE A 175 -16.64 -3.40 17.86
C PHE A 175 -15.35 -3.00 17.13
N SER A 176 -15.39 -1.95 16.30
CA SER A 176 -14.19 -1.32 15.77
C SER A 176 -13.84 -0.01 16.50
N SER A 177 -14.60 0.40 17.52
CA SER A 177 -14.32 1.61 18.32
C SER A 177 -13.45 1.29 19.53
N GLU A 178 -12.39 2.08 19.74
CA GLU A 178 -11.54 1.97 20.94
C GLU A 178 -12.33 2.14 22.24
N SER A 179 -13.32 3.03 22.25
CA SER A 179 -14.18 3.30 23.41
C SER A 179 -14.93 2.08 23.93
N THR A 180 -15.14 1.05 23.10
CA THR A 180 -15.76 -0.21 23.52
C THR A 180 -14.81 -1.06 24.36
N TYR A 181 -13.50 -0.91 24.17
CA TYR A 181 -12.46 -1.72 24.80
C TYR A 181 -11.78 -1.01 25.98
N SER A 182 -11.69 0.32 25.97
CA SER A 182 -11.06 1.11 27.03
C SER A 182 -11.58 0.81 28.45
N PRO A 183 -12.88 0.57 28.70
CA PRO A 183 -13.36 0.27 30.06
C PRO A 183 -12.89 -1.09 30.58
N ALA A 184 -12.60 -2.04 29.69
CA ALA A 184 -12.13 -3.38 30.05
C ALA A 184 -10.60 -3.46 30.08
N LEU A 185 -9.91 -2.62 29.29
CA LEU A 185 -8.47 -2.60 29.17
C LEU A 185 -7.98 -1.25 29.71
N GLN A 186 -7.48 -1.26 30.95
CA GLN A 186 -7.09 -0.06 31.71
C GLN A 186 -6.00 0.79 31.01
N ASP A 187 -5.29 0.22 30.03
CA ASP A 187 -4.29 0.87 29.20
C ASP A 187 -4.84 1.21 27.80
N ALA A 188 -4.77 2.50 27.44
CA ALA A 188 -5.19 3.01 26.14
C ALA A 188 -4.42 2.37 24.97
N GLY A 189 -3.14 2.03 25.17
CA GLY A 189 -2.33 1.35 24.15
C GLY A 189 -2.82 -0.07 23.84
N SER A 190 -3.26 -0.79 24.87
CA SER A 190 -3.80 -2.14 24.77
C SER A 190 -5.16 -2.19 24.05
N ALA A 191 -6.05 -1.23 24.31
CA ALA A 191 -7.32 -1.10 23.60
C ALA A 191 -7.11 -0.82 22.10
N ALA A 192 -6.20 0.09 21.78
CA ALA A 192 -5.82 0.39 20.42
C ALA A 192 -5.27 -0.86 19.70
N SER A 193 -4.37 -1.62 20.34
CA SER A 193 -3.81 -2.86 19.77
C SER A 193 -4.88 -3.92 19.46
N VAL A 194 -5.92 -4.03 20.30
CA VAL A 194 -7.04 -4.96 20.05
C VAL A 194 -7.84 -4.54 18.82
N VAL A 195 -8.22 -3.26 18.72
CA VAL A 195 -8.93 -2.70 17.56
C VAL A 195 -8.11 -2.89 16.29
N GLU A 196 -6.81 -2.61 16.34
CA GLU A 196 -5.85 -2.82 15.26
C GLU A 196 -5.91 -4.25 14.71
N GLN A 197 -5.82 -5.24 15.59
CA GLN A 197 -5.85 -6.65 15.22
C GLN A 197 -7.20 -7.09 14.64
N ILE A 198 -8.30 -6.50 15.09
CA ILE A 198 -9.64 -6.77 14.58
C ILE A 198 -9.80 -6.19 13.17
N LEU A 199 -9.44 -4.92 12.98
CA LEU A 199 -9.47 -4.25 11.68
C LEU A 199 -8.60 -4.99 10.66
N HIS A 200 -7.38 -5.37 11.03
CA HIS A 200 -6.50 -6.15 10.17
C HIS A 200 -7.13 -7.48 9.72
N TYR A 201 -7.73 -8.23 10.65
CA TYR A 201 -8.44 -9.47 10.31
C TYR A 201 -9.62 -9.21 9.36
N MET A 202 -10.40 -8.15 9.59
CA MET A 202 -11.54 -7.82 8.73
C MET A 202 -11.11 -7.48 7.30
N ILE A 203 -10.02 -6.73 7.14
CA ILE A 203 -9.45 -6.37 5.84
C ILE A 203 -9.08 -7.62 5.04
N GLN A 204 -8.38 -8.57 5.68
CA GLN A 204 -8.05 -9.87 5.06
C GLN A 204 -9.30 -10.69 4.69
N ASN A 205 -10.41 -10.48 5.40
CA ASN A 205 -11.67 -11.22 5.20
C ASN A 205 -12.73 -10.42 4.42
N GLY A 206 -12.32 -9.50 3.54
CA GLY A 206 -13.19 -8.87 2.56
C GLY A 206 -13.96 -7.64 3.03
N TYR A 207 -13.44 -6.90 4.02
CA TYR A 207 -14.03 -5.65 4.51
C TYR A 207 -14.25 -4.61 3.40
N TYR A 208 -13.21 -4.26 2.65
CA TYR A 208 -13.34 -3.27 1.56
C TYR A 208 -14.25 -3.74 0.43
N ARG A 209 -14.30 -5.05 0.17
CA ARG A 209 -15.26 -5.61 -0.79
C ARG A 209 -16.70 -5.41 -0.32
N ALA A 210 -16.96 -5.59 0.98
CA ALA A 210 -18.27 -5.34 1.57
C ALA A 210 -18.66 -3.86 1.46
N LEU A 211 -17.75 -2.95 1.81
CA LEU A 211 -17.99 -1.50 1.69
C LEU A 211 -18.20 -1.06 0.24
N TYR A 212 -17.39 -1.55 -0.69
CA TYR A 212 -17.52 -1.24 -2.12
C TYR A 212 -18.89 -1.64 -2.68
N LEU A 213 -19.34 -2.88 -2.39
CA LEU A 213 -20.66 -3.34 -2.83
C LEU A 213 -21.77 -2.46 -2.26
N LEU A 214 -21.67 -2.13 -0.97
CA LEU A 214 -22.68 -1.33 -0.27
C LEU A 214 -22.73 0.13 -0.77
N ILE A 215 -21.57 0.73 -1.05
CA ILE A 215 -21.45 2.06 -1.65
C ILE A 215 -22.16 2.07 -3.00
N ASN A 216 -21.88 1.10 -3.88
CA ASN A 216 -22.46 1.08 -5.22
C ASN A 216 -23.95 0.71 -5.23
N SER A 217 -24.43 -0.05 -4.24
CA SER A 217 -25.84 -0.46 -4.19
C SER A 217 -26.73 0.51 -3.43
N LYS A 218 -26.21 1.23 -2.42
CA LYS A 218 -27.02 2.06 -1.50
C LYS A 218 -26.79 3.56 -1.64
N LEU A 219 -25.76 4.01 -2.38
CA LEU A 219 -25.58 5.42 -2.71
C LEU A 219 -26.01 5.67 -4.17
N PRO A 220 -26.82 6.70 -4.44
CA PRO A 220 -27.15 7.10 -5.80
C PRO A 220 -25.91 7.46 -6.63
N SER A 221 -26.02 7.37 -7.96
CA SER A 221 -25.00 7.91 -8.85
C SER A 221 -24.83 9.42 -8.64
N SER A 222 -23.61 9.93 -8.80
CA SER A 222 -23.15 11.29 -8.47
C SER A 222 -23.92 12.47 -9.10
N ILE A 223 -24.94 12.22 -9.91
CA ILE A 223 -25.73 13.22 -10.67
C ILE A 223 -26.94 13.75 -9.87
N GLU A 224 -27.34 13.09 -8.78
CA GLU A 224 -28.57 13.43 -8.03
C GLU A 224 -28.33 14.23 -6.72
N TYR A 225 -27.09 14.59 -6.41
CA TYR A 225 -26.71 15.22 -5.13
C TYR A 225 -26.91 16.73 -5.12
N SER A 226 -28.17 17.19 -5.00
CA SER A 226 -28.47 18.59 -4.66
C SER A 226 -28.57 18.86 -3.16
N ASP A 227 -28.63 17.83 -2.30
CA ASP A 227 -28.68 17.95 -0.83
C ASP A 227 -27.85 16.85 -0.13
N LEU A 228 -26.65 17.18 0.36
CA LEU A 228 -25.79 16.30 1.18
C LEU A 228 -26.42 15.87 2.52
N SER A 229 -27.45 16.58 2.97
CA SER A 229 -28.22 16.29 4.19
C SER A 229 -29.13 15.05 4.07
N ARG A 230 -29.39 14.57 2.85
CA ARG A 230 -30.38 13.49 2.60
C ARG A 230 -29.83 12.06 2.70
N VAL A 231 -28.53 11.84 2.90
CA VAL A 231 -27.97 10.48 2.91
C VAL A 231 -27.04 10.23 4.12
N PRO A 232 -27.60 10.01 5.33
CA PRO A 232 -26.84 9.72 6.55
C PRO A 232 -25.87 8.53 6.42
N ILE A 233 -26.20 7.56 5.56
CA ILE A 233 -25.37 6.39 5.28
C ILE A 233 -24.06 6.74 4.55
N ALA A 234 -24.01 7.84 3.77
CA ALA A 234 -22.80 8.24 3.05
C ALA A 234 -21.68 8.64 4.01
N LYS A 235 -22.00 9.41 5.06
CA LYS A 235 -21.05 9.79 6.12
C LYS A 235 -20.53 8.56 6.86
N VAL A 236 -21.43 7.65 7.24
CA VAL A 236 -21.06 6.40 7.92
C VAL A 236 -20.16 5.53 7.04
N LEU A 237 -20.43 5.42 5.74
CA LEU A 237 -19.60 4.66 4.81
C LEU A 237 -18.23 5.31 4.62
N LEU A 238 -18.17 6.64 4.48
CA LEU A 238 -16.92 7.37 4.39
C LEU A 238 -16.07 7.16 5.65
N GLU A 239 -16.67 7.31 6.84
CA GLU A 239 -16.00 7.05 8.12
C GLU A 239 -15.47 5.61 8.17
N ASN A 240 -16.24 4.60 7.73
CA ASN A 240 -15.80 3.21 7.69
C ASN A 240 -14.69 2.94 6.65
N VAL A 241 -14.69 3.62 5.50
CA VAL A 241 -13.61 3.51 4.51
C VAL A 241 -12.31 4.09 5.07
N LEU A 242 -12.41 5.22 5.77
CA LEU A 242 -11.28 5.94 6.32
C LEU A 242 -10.77 5.35 7.65
N LYS A 243 -11.62 4.70 8.45
CA LYS A 243 -11.29 4.21 9.80
C LYS A 243 -10.06 3.29 9.86
N PRO A 244 -9.89 2.28 8.98
CA PRO A 244 -8.66 1.49 8.96
C PRO A 244 -7.43 2.26 8.45
N LEU A 245 -7.64 3.34 7.68
CA LEU A 245 -6.59 4.21 7.14
C LEU A 245 -6.10 5.24 8.17
N HIS A 246 -6.95 5.65 9.13
CA HIS A 246 -6.63 6.59 10.20
C HIS A 246 -5.97 5.94 11.43
N PHE A 247 -5.95 4.61 11.52
CA PHE A 247 -5.32 3.92 12.64
C PHE A 247 -3.79 4.00 12.53
N THR A 248 -3.12 4.60 13.52
CA THR A 248 -1.68 4.47 13.72
C THR A 248 -1.41 3.12 14.37
N TYR A 249 -0.94 2.16 13.56
CA TYR A 249 -0.65 0.79 13.98
C TYR A 249 0.58 0.78 14.91
N ASN A 250 0.40 1.04 16.21
CA ASN A 250 1.51 1.07 17.18
C ASN A 250 2.08 -0.33 17.49
N SER A 251 1.32 -1.41 17.26
CA SER A 251 1.78 -2.80 17.45
C SER A 251 2.65 -3.30 16.29
N CYS A 252 2.89 -2.46 15.29
CA CYS A 252 3.63 -2.76 14.08
C CYS A 252 4.60 -1.59 13.83
N PRO A 253 5.92 -1.79 13.70
CA PRO A 253 6.78 -0.68 13.29
C PRO A 253 6.32 -0.12 11.93
N GLU A 254 6.65 1.15 11.72
CA GLU A 254 6.17 2.08 10.69
C GLU A 254 5.78 1.42 9.34
N GLY A 255 4.48 1.49 8.99
CA GLY A 255 3.99 1.53 7.61
C GLY A 255 3.36 0.28 6.98
N ALA A 256 3.37 -0.92 7.58
CA ALA A 256 3.53 -2.11 6.74
C ALA A 256 2.40 -3.16 6.51
N ARG A 257 1.14 -3.01 6.94
CA ARG A 257 0.14 -4.11 6.72
C ARG A 257 -1.12 -3.76 5.95
N LEU A 258 -1.78 -2.64 6.23
CA LEU A 258 -2.93 -2.22 5.41
C LEU A 258 -2.47 -1.70 4.05
N LEU A 259 -1.48 -0.81 4.03
CA LEU A 259 -0.87 -0.31 2.79
C LEU A 259 -0.32 -1.48 1.96
N TYR A 260 0.35 -2.45 2.57
CA TYR A 260 0.82 -3.63 1.84
C TYR A 260 -0.35 -4.49 1.35
N SER A 261 -1.38 -4.76 2.18
CA SER A 261 -2.56 -5.53 1.74
C SER A 261 -3.31 -4.87 0.57
N LEU A 262 -3.39 -3.54 0.56
CA LEU A 262 -3.99 -2.76 -0.54
C LEU A 262 -3.04 -2.66 -1.74
N ALA A 263 -1.74 -2.48 -1.52
CA ALA A 263 -0.71 -2.41 -2.56
C ALA A 263 -0.54 -3.73 -3.33
N PHE A 264 -0.74 -4.87 -2.67
CA PHE A 264 -0.74 -6.19 -3.31
C PHE A 264 -2.08 -6.56 -3.95
N ASN A 265 -3.11 -5.73 -3.82
CA ASN A 265 -4.38 -5.94 -4.51
C ASN A 265 -4.38 -5.25 -5.87
N ALA A 266 -3.88 -5.97 -6.89
CA ALA A 266 -3.78 -5.44 -8.27
C ALA A 266 -5.11 -4.91 -8.84
N ARG A 267 -6.26 -5.51 -8.45
CA ARG A 267 -7.59 -5.03 -8.89
C ARG A 267 -7.92 -3.68 -8.26
N PHE A 268 -7.59 -3.49 -6.99
CA PHE A 268 -7.79 -2.22 -6.29
C PHE A 268 -6.94 -1.11 -6.92
N LEU A 269 -5.66 -1.37 -7.18
CA LEU A 269 -4.78 -0.43 -7.88
C LEU A 269 -5.30 -0.05 -9.27
N ARG A 270 -5.75 -1.03 -10.08
CA ARG A 270 -6.35 -0.78 -11.40
C ARG A 270 -7.62 0.06 -11.32
N HIS A 271 -8.54 -0.24 -10.40
CA HIS A 271 -9.75 0.56 -10.23
C HIS A 271 -9.44 1.98 -9.73
N LEU A 272 -8.46 2.14 -8.86
CA LEU A 272 -8.02 3.45 -8.38
C LEU A 272 -7.40 4.27 -9.51
N TRP A 273 -6.57 3.65 -10.36
CA TRP A 273 -6.03 4.31 -11.56
C TRP A 273 -7.13 4.67 -12.58
N PHE A 274 -8.08 3.77 -12.81
CA PHE A 274 -9.23 4.03 -13.67
C PHE A 274 -10.07 5.21 -13.15
N LEU A 275 -10.33 5.26 -11.84
CA LEU A 275 -11.04 6.37 -11.22
C LEU A 275 -10.33 7.69 -11.49
N ILE A 276 -9.03 7.78 -11.21
CA ILE A 276 -8.21 8.98 -11.47
C ILE A 276 -8.26 9.37 -12.96
N SER A 277 -8.14 8.39 -13.85
CA SER A 277 -8.14 8.61 -15.31
C SER A 277 -9.49 9.05 -15.86
N SER A 278 -10.59 8.65 -15.21
CA SER A 278 -11.96 9.00 -15.61
C SER A 278 -12.42 10.37 -15.12
N MET A 279 -11.68 11.01 -14.21
CA MET A 279 -12.07 12.30 -13.65
C MET A 279 -11.94 13.41 -14.70
N THR A 280 -13.01 14.17 -14.89
CA THR A 280 -13.05 15.32 -15.82
C THR A 280 -13.49 16.59 -15.10
N THR A 281 -13.07 17.74 -15.63
CA THR A 281 -13.57 19.07 -15.24
C THR A 281 -14.17 19.79 -16.45
N ARG A 282 -15.07 20.72 -16.20
CA ARG A 282 -15.70 21.55 -17.23
C ARG A 282 -14.89 22.84 -17.39
N MET A 283 -14.33 23.04 -18.57
CA MET A 283 -13.63 24.29 -18.92
C MET A 283 -14.63 25.45 -19.12
N ILE A 284 -14.12 26.68 -19.10
CA ILE A 284 -14.90 27.91 -19.38
C ILE A 284 -15.58 27.83 -20.76
N THR A 285 -14.95 27.16 -21.72
CA THR A 285 -15.51 26.91 -23.07
C THR A 285 -16.67 25.91 -23.10
N GLY A 286 -17.06 25.35 -21.94
CA GLY A 286 -18.11 24.33 -21.80
C GLY A 286 -17.66 22.90 -22.11
N SER A 287 -16.44 22.72 -22.64
CA SER A 287 -15.86 21.41 -22.94
C SER A 287 -15.42 20.65 -21.68
N MET A 288 -15.58 19.33 -21.68
CA MET A 288 -15.11 18.46 -20.60
C MET A 288 -13.68 18.00 -20.91
N VAL A 289 -12.76 18.22 -19.97
CA VAL A 289 -11.34 17.85 -20.11
C VAL A 289 -10.92 16.94 -18.95
N PRO A 290 -10.16 15.85 -19.21
CA PRO A 290 -9.61 15.01 -18.15
C PRO A 290 -8.72 15.80 -17.18
N LEU A 291 -8.91 15.61 -15.88
CA LEU A 291 -8.12 16.29 -14.86
C LEU A 291 -6.63 15.95 -14.94
N LEU A 292 -6.27 14.72 -15.33
CA LEU A 292 -4.87 14.35 -15.58
C LEU A 292 -4.22 15.21 -16.68
N GLN A 293 -4.98 15.58 -17.72
CA GLN A 293 -4.50 16.46 -18.78
C GLN A 293 -4.31 17.89 -18.27
N VAL A 294 -5.24 18.40 -17.45
CA VAL A 294 -5.12 19.70 -16.77
C VAL A 294 -3.87 19.73 -15.89
N ILE A 295 -3.66 18.68 -15.08
CA ILE A 295 -2.45 18.52 -14.25
C ILE A 295 -1.22 18.51 -15.13
N SER A 296 -1.15 17.68 -16.18
CA SER A 296 0.05 17.55 -17.04
C SER A 296 0.48 18.87 -17.69
N ARG A 297 -0.48 19.74 -18.01
CA ARG A 297 -0.21 21.07 -18.57
C ARG A 297 0.17 22.11 -17.52
N GLY A 298 -0.01 21.80 -16.24
CA GLY A 298 0.17 22.74 -15.15
C GLY A 298 -0.87 23.87 -15.14
N SER A 299 -2.06 23.62 -15.68
CA SER A 299 -3.13 24.63 -15.76
C SER A 299 -3.85 24.75 -14.41
N PRO A 300 -4.11 25.97 -13.92
CA PRO A 300 -4.79 26.18 -12.64
C PRO A 300 -6.16 25.47 -12.61
N MET A 301 -6.53 24.95 -11.45
CA MET A 301 -7.77 24.20 -11.26
C MET A 301 -8.52 24.66 -10.00
N SER A 302 -9.81 24.34 -9.92
CA SER A 302 -10.63 24.66 -8.76
C SER A 302 -10.22 23.84 -7.52
N PHE A 303 -10.53 24.36 -6.33
CA PHE A 303 -10.31 23.64 -5.07
C PHE A 303 -11.13 22.36 -4.96
N GLU A 304 -12.29 22.32 -5.59
CA GLU A 304 -13.12 21.12 -5.66
C GLU A 304 -12.40 20.05 -6.48
N ASP A 305 -11.90 20.39 -7.67
CA ASP A 305 -11.15 19.47 -8.52
C ASP A 305 -9.87 18.99 -7.84
N SER A 306 -9.10 19.90 -7.25
CA SER A 306 -7.87 19.57 -6.51
C SER A 306 -8.18 18.75 -5.26
N GLY A 307 -9.30 19.03 -4.59
CA GLY A 307 -9.87 18.28 -3.47
C GLY A 307 -10.17 16.82 -3.81
N ARG A 308 -10.73 16.58 -5.00
CA ARG A 308 -11.10 15.24 -5.46
C ARG A 308 -9.91 14.42 -5.97
N ILE A 309 -9.03 15.01 -6.78
CA ILE A 309 -7.97 14.24 -7.47
C ILE A 309 -6.71 13.99 -6.62
N ILE A 310 -6.26 14.98 -5.83
CA ILE A 310 -4.99 14.88 -5.08
C ILE A 310 -4.98 13.68 -4.12
N PRO A 311 -6.00 13.42 -3.28
CA PRO A 311 -5.98 12.30 -2.35
C PRO A 311 -5.93 10.94 -3.06
N LEU A 312 -6.68 10.78 -4.15
CA LEU A 312 -6.71 9.55 -4.94
C LEU A 312 -5.36 9.30 -5.60
N PHE A 313 -4.78 10.35 -6.19
CA PHE A 313 -3.50 10.25 -6.88
C PHE A 313 -2.34 10.00 -5.91
N TYR A 314 -2.39 10.62 -4.74
CA TYR A 314 -1.46 10.36 -3.64
C TYR A 314 -1.54 8.91 -3.17
N LEU A 315 -2.76 8.41 -2.94
CA LEU A 315 -3.00 7.04 -2.48
C LEU A 315 -2.52 6.02 -3.52
N PHE A 316 -2.88 6.21 -4.79
CA PHE A 316 -2.43 5.36 -5.89
C PHE A 316 -0.91 5.29 -5.95
N SER A 317 -0.26 6.46 -5.95
CA SER A 317 1.19 6.54 -6.12
C SER A 317 1.94 5.93 -4.94
N SER A 318 1.42 6.12 -3.73
CA SER A 318 1.95 5.50 -2.52
C SER A 318 1.81 3.98 -2.55
N LEU A 319 0.62 3.46 -2.84
CA LEU A 319 0.35 2.02 -2.87
C LEU A 319 1.13 1.33 -4.00
N PHE A 320 1.17 1.92 -5.19
CA PHE A 320 1.89 1.33 -6.30
C PHE A 320 3.41 1.34 -6.04
N SER A 321 3.96 2.40 -5.44
CA SER A 321 5.36 2.40 -4.99
C SER A 321 5.65 1.24 -4.04
N HIS A 322 4.81 1.01 -3.02
CA HIS A 322 5.00 -0.11 -2.08
C HIS A 322 4.89 -1.48 -2.78
N SER A 323 3.97 -1.62 -3.73
CA SER A 323 3.83 -2.81 -4.57
C SER A 323 5.12 -3.07 -5.36
N LEU A 324 5.71 -2.03 -5.95
CA LEU A 324 6.95 -2.14 -6.73
C LEU A 324 8.18 -2.48 -5.89
N ILE A 325 8.22 -2.20 -4.58
CA ILE A 325 9.37 -2.58 -3.73
C ILE A 325 9.47 -4.11 -3.59
N SER A 326 8.34 -4.80 -3.63
CA SER A 326 8.23 -6.21 -3.28
C SER A 326 8.21 -7.15 -4.49
N ILE A 327 7.93 -6.62 -5.68
CA ILE A 327 7.93 -7.38 -6.93
C ILE A 327 9.36 -7.48 -7.48
N HIS A 328 9.85 -8.69 -7.73
CA HIS A 328 11.15 -8.90 -8.37
C HIS A 328 11.08 -8.58 -9.87
N ASP A 329 12.19 -8.22 -10.50
CA ASP A 329 12.24 -7.88 -11.92
C ASP A 329 11.61 -8.98 -12.81
N ASN A 330 11.87 -10.26 -12.53
CA ASN A 330 11.29 -11.38 -13.28
C ASN A 330 9.75 -11.48 -13.22
N GLU A 331 9.13 -11.00 -12.15
CA GLU A 331 7.67 -11.01 -11.95
C GLU A 331 7.00 -9.74 -12.49
N PHE A 332 7.80 -8.70 -12.74
CA PHE A 332 7.33 -7.40 -13.21
C PHE A 332 7.00 -7.39 -14.71
N PHE A 333 7.70 -8.18 -15.52
CA PHE A 333 7.58 -8.17 -16.98
C PHE A 333 6.61 -9.23 -17.51
N GLY A 334 5.77 -8.86 -18.50
CA GLY A 334 4.82 -9.75 -19.17
C GLY A 334 3.95 -9.05 -20.23
N ASP A 335 3.68 -9.73 -21.35
CA ASP A 335 3.22 -9.13 -22.62
C ASP A 335 1.86 -8.37 -22.65
N PRO A 336 0.93 -8.45 -21.67
CA PRO A 336 -0.21 -7.51 -21.58
C PRO A 336 -0.01 -6.37 -20.56
N ILE A 337 1.02 -6.41 -19.73
CA ILE A 337 1.25 -5.43 -18.65
C ILE A 337 2.11 -4.26 -19.15
N GLU A 338 2.98 -4.50 -20.13
CA GLU A 338 3.95 -3.52 -20.62
C GLU A 338 3.26 -2.31 -21.30
N GLU A 339 2.21 -2.51 -22.10
CA GLU A 339 1.48 -1.40 -22.76
C GLU A 339 0.78 -0.47 -21.75
N GLU A 340 0.06 -1.04 -20.78
CA GLU A 340 -0.60 -0.28 -19.71
C GLU A 340 0.43 0.55 -18.91
N LEU A 341 1.59 -0.05 -18.65
CA LEU A 341 2.68 0.54 -17.88
C LEU A 341 3.38 1.68 -18.64
N VAL A 342 3.55 1.56 -19.96
CA VAL A 342 4.06 2.64 -20.81
C VAL A 342 3.13 3.85 -20.72
N MET A 343 1.82 3.67 -20.89
CA MET A 343 0.87 4.78 -20.79
C MET A 343 0.86 5.41 -19.41
N LEU A 344 0.84 4.57 -18.36
CA LEU A 344 0.86 5.02 -16.98
C LEU A 344 2.13 5.81 -16.64
N SER A 345 3.31 5.30 -17.00
CA SER A 345 4.58 5.97 -16.72
C SER A 345 4.70 7.32 -17.42
N ARG A 346 4.18 7.46 -18.65
CA ARG A 346 4.08 8.76 -19.35
C ARG A 346 3.19 9.73 -18.59
N CYS A 347 2.00 9.29 -18.19
CA CYS A 347 1.06 10.11 -17.43
C CYS A 347 1.66 10.57 -16.09
N LEU A 348 2.34 9.69 -15.36
CA LEU A 348 2.98 10.05 -14.08
C LEU A 348 4.11 11.06 -14.28
N ARG A 349 4.96 10.86 -15.30
CA ARG A 349 6.05 11.78 -15.67
C ARG A 349 5.48 13.16 -16.01
N ASP A 350 4.49 13.23 -16.89
CA ASP A 350 3.92 14.51 -17.34
C ASP A 350 3.16 15.19 -16.20
N ALA A 351 2.48 14.42 -15.34
CA ALA A 351 1.87 14.95 -14.13
C ALA A 351 2.91 15.57 -13.19
N CYS A 352 4.08 14.94 -12.96
CA CYS A 352 5.13 15.55 -12.16
C CYS A 352 5.55 16.93 -12.67
N LEU A 353 5.76 17.08 -13.99
CA LEU A 353 6.17 18.34 -14.61
C LEU A 353 5.10 19.42 -14.45
N GLY A 354 3.83 19.04 -14.68
CA GLY A 354 2.72 19.96 -14.50
C GLY A 354 2.43 20.32 -13.03
N ILE A 355 2.63 19.40 -12.08
CA ILE A 355 2.50 19.69 -10.64
C ILE A 355 3.56 20.70 -10.18
N ILE A 356 4.78 20.66 -10.71
CA ILE A 356 5.80 21.69 -10.43
C ILE A 356 5.29 23.08 -10.84
N LYS A 357 4.62 23.18 -12.00
CA LYS A 357 4.03 24.44 -12.47
C LYS A 357 2.88 24.92 -11.55
N LEU A 358 2.06 23.99 -11.05
CA LEU A 358 0.97 24.27 -10.10
C LEU A 358 1.48 24.66 -8.70
N ALA A 359 2.56 24.04 -8.24
CA ALA A 359 3.19 24.37 -6.96
C ALA A 359 3.90 25.74 -6.99
N TYR A 360 4.34 26.18 -8.17
CA TYR A 360 5.10 27.42 -8.36
C TYR A 360 4.57 28.20 -9.57
N PRO A 361 3.40 28.86 -9.52
CA PRO A 361 2.80 29.56 -10.67
C PRO A 361 3.60 30.81 -11.09
N GLU A 362 3.76 31.05 -12.41
CA GLU A 362 4.50 32.20 -12.97
C GLU A 362 3.77 33.54 -12.84
N THR A 363 2.43 33.53 -12.79
CA THR A 363 1.63 34.74 -12.64
C THR A 363 1.75 35.28 -11.21
N LYS A 364 2.23 36.52 -11.07
CA LYS A 364 2.16 37.29 -9.82
C LYS A 364 0.71 37.31 -9.29
N PRO A 365 0.52 37.44 -7.96
CA PRO A 365 -0.80 37.41 -7.30
C PRO A 365 -1.80 38.52 -7.71
N GLU A 366 -1.51 39.30 -8.75
CA GLU A 366 -2.36 40.36 -9.30
C GLU A 366 -3.43 39.82 -10.27
N VAL A 367 -3.23 38.64 -10.90
CA VAL A 367 -4.25 37.94 -11.73
C VAL A 367 -5.34 37.29 -10.86
N ARG A 368 -5.38 37.62 -9.56
CA ARG A 368 -6.34 37.10 -8.60
C ARG A 368 -7.72 37.74 -8.69
N GLU A 369 -8.04 38.72 -9.51
CA GLU A 369 -9.40 39.30 -9.50
C GLU A 369 -10.52 38.28 -9.82
N GLU A 370 -10.30 37.36 -10.75
CA GLU A 370 -11.22 36.24 -11.03
C GLU A 370 -11.23 35.20 -9.90
N TYR A 371 -10.09 35.04 -9.21
CA TYR A 371 -9.95 34.19 -8.02
C TYR A 371 -10.64 34.82 -6.80
N VAL A 372 -10.53 36.13 -6.61
CA VAL A 372 -11.11 36.94 -5.54
C VAL A 372 -12.63 36.96 -5.68
N THR A 373 -13.15 37.11 -6.89
CA THR A 373 -14.59 37.00 -7.17
C THR A 373 -15.12 35.58 -6.91
N ALA A 374 -14.36 34.54 -7.26
CA ALA A 374 -14.69 33.16 -6.90
C ALA A 374 -14.66 32.91 -5.38
N PHE A 375 -13.70 33.48 -4.64
CA PHE A 375 -13.58 33.31 -3.19
C PHE A 375 -14.59 34.12 -2.37
N GLN A 376 -14.99 35.30 -2.86
CA GLN A 376 -16.11 36.06 -2.32
C GLN A 376 -17.42 35.27 -2.42
N SER A 377 -17.60 34.46 -3.47
CA SER A 377 -18.78 33.60 -3.63
C SER A 377 -18.87 32.44 -2.62
N VAL A 378 -17.76 32.09 -1.94
CA VAL A 378 -17.68 31.05 -0.90
C VAL A 378 -17.59 31.65 0.51
N GLY A 379 -17.69 32.98 0.65
CA GLY A 379 -17.71 33.66 1.95
C GLY A 379 -16.34 33.90 2.60
N VAL A 380 -15.23 33.79 1.85
CA VAL A 380 -13.90 34.17 2.35
C VAL A 380 -13.75 35.70 2.25
N THR A 381 -13.61 36.36 3.40
CA THR A 381 -13.75 37.83 3.49
C THR A 381 -12.42 38.56 3.72
N THR A 382 -11.34 37.88 4.15
CA THR A 382 -10.08 38.53 4.53
C THR A 382 -8.86 38.11 3.68
N SER A 383 -7.93 39.05 3.47
CA SER A 383 -6.66 38.84 2.75
C SER A 383 -5.77 37.75 3.39
N SER A 384 -5.83 37.63 4.72
CA SER A 384 -5.07 36.63 5.49
C SER A 384 -5.57 35.19 5.24
N GLU A 385 -6.89 34.96 5.29
CA GLU A 385 -7.49 33.63 5.06
C GLU A 385 -7.24 33.14 3.63
N MET A 386 -7.34 34.04 2.64
CA MET A 386 -7.01 33.76 1.25
C MET A 386 -5.54 33.30 1.09
N GLN A 387 -4.62 33.97 1.79
CA GLN A 387 -3.19 33.64 1.71
C GLN A 387 -2.88 32.29 2.38
N GLN A 388 -3.60 31.94 3.45
CA GLN A 388 -3.52 30.62 4.08
C GLN A 388 -4.05 29.50 3.16
N CYS A 389 -5.19 29.69 2.50
CA CYS A 389 -5.76 28.71 1.56
C CYS A 389 -4.78 28.38 0.42
N ILE A 390 -4.14 29.40 -0.14
CA ILE A 390 -3.19 29.26 -1.25
C ILE A 390 -1.91 28.54 -0.79
N GLN A 391 -1.42 28.86 0.41
CA GLN A 391 -0.29 28.13 1.00
C GLN A 391 -0.64 26.66 1.30
N MET A 392 -1.86 26.37 1.77
CA MET A 392 -2.31 25.00 2.00
C MET A 392 -2.37 24.21 0.70
N GLU A 393 -2.91 24.79 -0.38
CA GLU A 393 -2.98 24.13 -1.68
C GLU A 393 -1.58 23.90 -2.28
N GLN A 394 -0.69 24.89 -2.19
CA GLN A 394 0.70 24.73 -2.58
C GLN A 394 1.37 23.56 -1.84
N LYS A 395 1.18 23.45 -0.52
CA LYS A 395 1.70 22.33 0.28
C LYS A 395 1.16 20.98 -0.21
N ARG A 396 -0.12 20.90 -0.58
CA ARG A 396 -0.74 19.68 -1.11
C ARG A 396 -0.10 19.24 -2.43
N TRP A 397 0.10 20.18 -3.36
CA TRP A 397 0.78 19.91 -4.63
C TRP A 397 2.21 19.42 -4.44
N ILE A 398 2.95 20.07 -3.54
CA ILE A 398 4.31 19.68 -3.20
C ILE A 398 4.36 18.25 -2.64
N GLN A 399 3.44 17.89 -1.74
CA GLN A 399 3.40 16.54 -1.16
C GLN A 399 3.07 15.50 -2.23
N LEU A 400 2.11 15.81 -3.11
CA LEU A 400 1.78 14.93 -4.24
C LEU A 400 2.98 14.73 -5.17
N PHE A 401 3.70 15.82 -5.50
CA PHE A 401 4.90 15.76 -6.33
C PHE A 401 5.94 14.80 -5.77
N LYS A 402 6.25 14.85 -4.47
CA LYS A 402 7.24 13.95 -3.85
C LYS A 402 6.87 12.47 -4.03
N VAL A 403 5.61 12.13 -3.81
CA VAL A 403 5.15 10.74 -3.90
C VAL A 403 5.14 10.24 -5.34
N ILE A 404 4.63 11.03 -6.29
CA ILE A 404 4.63 10.64 -7.70
C ILE A 404 6.07 10.54 -8.22
N THR A 405 6.94 11.51 -7.90
CA THR A 405 8.33 11.49 -8.34
C THR A 405 9.07 10.26 -7.83
N ASN A 406 8.83 9.82 -6.58
CA ASN A 406 9.38 8.55 -6.10
C ASN A 406 8.94 7.36 -6.96
N LEU A 407 7.64 7.27 -7.27
CA LEU A 407 7.11 6.21 -8.13
C LEU A 407 7.73 6.25 -9.55
N VAL A 408 7.82 7.44 -10.15
CA VAL A 408 8.43 7.64 -11.47
C VAL A 408 9.90 7.20 -11.46
N LYS A 409 10.66 7.56 -10.43
CA LYS A 409 12.06 7.10 -10.25
C LYS A 409 12.16 5.58 -10.18
N MET A 410 11.27 4.92 -9.45
CA MET A 410 11.23 3.45 -9.37
C MET A 410 10.95 2.81 -10.73
N LEU A 411 9.98 3.35 -11.48
CA LEU A 411 9.65 2.87 -12.83
C LEU A 411 10.81 3.12 -13.81
N LYS A 412 11.44 4.30 -13.78
CA LYS A 412 12.61 4.60 -14.62
C LYS A 412 13.79 3.70 -14.31
N SER A 413 14.02 3.40 -13.03
CA SER A 413 15.07 2.48 -12.60
C SER A 413 14.85 1.08 -13.18
N ARG A 414 13.60 0.60 -13.17
CA ARG A 414 13.21 -0.68 -13.79
C ARG A 414 13.42 -0.68 -15.30
N ASP A 415 12.94 0.35 -15.98
CA ASP A 415 13.09 0.52 -17.42
C ASP A 415 14.57 0.56 -17.84
N THR A 416 15.45 1.10 -17.00
CA THR A 416 16.90 1.12 -17.26
C THR A 416 17.54 -0.26 -17.14
N ARG A 417 17.00 -1.16 -16.30
CA ARG A 417 17.49 -2.54 -16.15
C ARG A 417 17.02 -3.45 -17.28
N ARG A 418 15.76 -3.28 -17.69
CA ARG A 418 15.18 -3.91 -18.87
C ARG A 418 14.16 -2.96 -19.48
N ASN A 419 14.46 -2.52 -20.69
CA ASN A 419 13.63 -1.57 -21.42
C ASN A 419 12.25 -2.17 -21.70
N PHE A 420 11.21 -1.45 -21.32
CA PHE A 420 9.82 -1.72 -21.71
C PHE A 420 9.16 -0.47 -22.31
N CYS A 421 9.75 0.71 -22.11
CA CYS A 421 9.32 1.95 -22.73
C CYS A 421 9.97 2.17 -24.11
N PRO A 422 9.28 2.85 -25.05
CA PRO A 422 9.86 3.21 -26.33
C PRO A 422 11.00 4.24 -26.18
N PRO A 423 11.83 4.43 -27.22
CA PRO A 423 12.85 5.48 -27.23
C PRO A 423 12.26 6.86 -26.92
N ASN A 424 13.02 7.72 -26.22
CA ASN A 424 12.62 9.07 -25.81
C ASN A 424 11.40 9.16 -24.87
N HIS A 425 10.86 8.04 -24.41
CA HIS A 425 9.69 7.99 -23.53
C HIS A 425 9.83 8.76 -22.22
N TRP A 426 11.05 9.01 -21.75
CA TRP A 426 11.28 9.74 -20.50
C TRP A 426 11.63 11.21 -20.73
N LEU A 427 11.96 11.61 -21.95
CA LEU A 427 12.31 12.98 -22.28
C LEU A 427 11.06 13.86 -22.35
N SER A 428 11.14 15.06 -21.77
CA SER A 428 10.10 16.07 -21.93
C SER A 428 10.40 16.95 -23.12
N GLU A 429 9.49 17.01 -24.09
CA GLU A 429 9.57 17.99 -25.18
C GLU A 429 9.06 19.38 -24.74
N GLN A 430 8.30 19.45 -23.65
CA GLN A 430 7.65 20.68 -23.18
C GLN A 430 8.54 21.56 -22.31
N GLU A 431 9.64 21.01 -21.77
CA GLU A 431 10.55 21.73 -20.86
C GLU A 431 11.84 22.11 -21.60
N ASP A 432 12.00 23.40 -21.95
CA ASP A 432 13.19 23.94 -22.63
C ASP A 432 14.32 24.25 -21.62
N ILE A 433 14.77 23.23 -20.87
CA ILE A 433 15.90 23.35 -19.94
C ILE A 433 17.20 23.23 -20.73
N LYS A 434 17.78 24.39 -21.05
CA LYS A 434 19.05 24.50 -21.77
C LYS A 434 20.16 25.01 -20.85
N ALA A 435 21.35 24.45 -20.98
CA ALA A 435 22.50 24.84 -20.16
C ALA A 435 22.76 26.36 -20.11
N ASP A 436 22.45 27.09 -21.19
CA ASP A 436 22.62 28.56 -21.29
C ASP A 436 21.66 29.36 -20.41
N LYS A 437 20.46 28.85 -20.17
CA LYS A 437 19.43 29.52 -19.38
C LYS A 437 19.58 29.28 -17.88
N VAL A 438 20.22 28.18 -17.50
CA VAL A 438 20.39 27.78 -16.09
C VAL A 438 21.60 28.47 -15.45
N THR A 439 22.40 29.21 -16.22
CA THR A 439 23.65 29.83 -15.78
C THR A 439 23.51 30.74 -14.55
N GLN A 440 22.34 31.35 -14.34
CA GLN A 440 22.04 32.23 -13.19
C GLN A 440 21.78 31.47 -11.87
N LEU A 441 21.40 30.18 -11.91
CA LEU A 441 21.32 29.32 -10.71
C LEU A 441 22.69 29.05 -10.06
N TYR A 442 23.78 29.40 -10.75
CA TYR A 442 25.14 28.96 -10.42
C TYR A 442 26.05 30.09 -9.91
N VAL A 443 25.50 31.30 -9.72
CA VAL A 443 26.18 32.41 -9.04
C VAL A 443 26.43 32.00 -7.57
N PRO A 444 27.61 32.32 -6.98
CA PRO A 444 27.96 31.94 -5.60
C PRO A 444 26.88 32.21 -4.55
N ALA A 445 26.12 33.29 -4.70
CA ALA A 445 24.99 33.66 -3.84
C ALA A 445 23.89 32.57 -3.76
N SER A 446 23.60 31.86 -4.86
CA SER A 446 22.50 30.88 -4.93
C SER A 446 22.92 29.45 -4.53
N ARG A 447 24.21 29.21 -4.22
CA ARG A 447 24.77 27.86 -3.92
C ARG A 447 24.26 27.26 -2.61
N HIS A 448 23.86 28.08 -1.63
CA HIS A 448 23.27 27.61 -0.38
C HIS A 448 21.97 26.81 -0.59
N ALA A 449 21.21 27.12 -1.66
CA ALA A 449 20.00 26.40 -2.01
C ALA A 449 20.25 24.95 -2.47
N TRP A 450 21.47 24.63 -2.91
CA TRP A 450 21.87 23.30 -3.39
C TRP A 450 22.55 22.45 -2.30
N ARG A 451 23.46 23.03 -1.49
CA ARG A 451 24.22 22.30 -0.45
C ARG A 451 23.37 21.85 0.75
N PHE A 452 22.31 22.58 1.10
CA PHE A 452 21.47 22.28 2.27
C PHE A 452 20.17 21.53 1.97
N ARG A 453 19.83 21.24 0.70
CA ARG A 453 18.68 20.38 0.37
C ARG A 453 19.01 18.90 0.57
N ARG A 454 19.24 18.49 1.83
CA ARG A 454 19.01 17.11 2.24
C ARG A 454 17.49 16.87 2.30
N MET A 455 17.06 15.79 1.64
CA MET A 455 15.68 15.33 1.48
C MET A 455 14.71 15.72 2.61
N GLY A 456 13.63 16.43 2.28
CA GLY A 456 12.48 16.56 3.18
C GLY A 456 11.55 17.73 2.93
N ARG A 457 12.04 18.91 2.52
CA ARG A 457 11.22 20.12 2.38
C ARG A 457 11.42 20.79 1.02
N ILE A 458 10.51 20.50 0.11
CA ILE A 458 10.12 21.45 -0.93
C ILE A 458 9.16 22.40 -0.20
N GLY A 459 9.54 23.65 -0.01
CA GLY A 459 8.79 24.66 0.75
C GLY A 459 9.58 25.97 0.74
N PRO A 460 8.94 27.12 1.02
CA PRO A 460 9.64 28.39 1.06
C PRO A 460 10.67 28.41 2.19
N LEU A 461 11.82 29.00 1.89
CA LEU A 461 13.04 29.05 2.70
C LEU A 461 12.76 29.57 4.11
N GLN A 462 13.20 28.84 5.14
CA GLN A 462 13.45 29.43 6.45
C GLN A 462 14.92 29.15 6.77
N SER A 463 15.75 30.17 6.56
CA SER A 463 17.15 30.18 6.96
C SER A 463 17.21 30.34 8.47
N SER A 464 17.83 29.39 9.16
CA SER A 464 18.34 29.60 10.51
C SER A 464 19.85 29.35 10.45
N LEU A 465 20.59 30.27 9.84
CA LEU A 465 22.02 30.47 10.09
C LEU A 465 22.41 31.84 9.53
N ASP A 466 22.88 32.67 10.44
CA ASP A 466 23.30 34.05 10.30
C ASP A 466 24.74 34.09 9.79
N VAL A 467 24.96 34.48 8.52
CA VAL A 467 26.20 35.12 8.03
C VAL A 467 25.83 35.94 6.78
N GLY A 468 26.04 37.25 6.85
CA GLY A 468 25.57 38.23 5.87
C GLY A 468 26.13 38.05 4.47
N VAL A 469 25.25 37.73 3.51
CA VAL A 469 24.93 38.46 2.28
C VAL A 469 23.65 37.78 1.77
N GLU A 470 22.49 38.45 1.88
CA GLU A 470 21.23 37.92 1.35
C GLU A 470 21.36 37.74 -0.17
N SER A 471 21.43 36.49 -0.61
CA SER A 471 21.34 36.15 -2.02
C SER A 471 19.96 36.53 -2.56
N PRO A 472 19.85 37.14 -3.75
CA PRO A 472 18.55 37.46 -4.33
C PRO A 472 17.70 36.18 -4.46
N PRO A 473 16.39 36.24 -4.19
CA PRO A 473 15.52 35.08 -4.28
C PRO A 473 15.47 34.57 -5.72
N LEU A 474 15.44 33.24 -5.89
CA LEU A 474 15.29 32.59 -7.19
C LEU A 474 13.97 33.02 -7.85
N SER A 475 14.00 33.21 -9.17
CA SER A 475 12.77 33.37 -9.94
C SER A 475 11.96 32.08 -9.93
N VAL A 476 10.65 32.19 -10.19
CA VAL A 476 9.75 31.02 -10.29
C VAL A 476 10.25 30.02 -11.34
N SER A 477 10.75 30.51 -12.48
CA SER A 477 11.30 29.67 -13.54
C SER A 477 12.53 28.89 -13.07
N GLU A 478 13.42 29.55 -12.33
CA GLU A 478 14.60 28.95 -11.72
C GLU A 478 14.25 27.90 -10.67
N GLU A 479 13.25 28.15 -9.80
CA GLU A 479 12.77 27.16 -8.83
C GLU A 479 12.20 25.90 -9.50
N ARG A 480 11.45 26.07 -10.60
CA ARG A 480 10.92 24.95 -11.39
C ARG A 480 12.03 24.14 -12.04
N GLN A 481 12.98 24.81 -12.71
CA GLN A 481 14.13 24.16 -13.35
C GLN A 481 14.99 23.41 -12.34
N LEU A 482 15.23 24.02 -11.17
CA LEU A 482 15.93 23.40 -10.05
C LEU A 482 15.22 22.12 -9.58
N ALA A 483 13.90 22.16 -9.40
CA ALA A 483 13.11 20.99 -8.99
C ALA A 483 13.22 19.86 -10.02
N ILE A 484 13.19 20.18 -11.32
CA ILE A 484 13.33 19.18 -12.38
C ILE A 484 14.74 18.57 -12.40
N LEU A 485 15.79 19.39 -12.34
CA LEU A 485 17.18 18.90 -12.39
C LEU A 485 17.56 18.07 -11.17
N THR A 486 16.97 18.36 -10.01
CA THR A 486 17.22 17.61 -8.77
C THR A 486 16.40 16.34 -8.66
N GLU A 487 15.11 16.38 -9.02
CA GLU A 487 14.20 15.27 -8.77
C GLU A 487 13.93 14.42 -10.02
N LEU A 488 14.01 14.97 -11.22
CA LEU A 488 13.68 14.29 -12.48
C LEU A 488 14.70 14.56 -13.59
N PRO A 489 16.03 14.47 -13.34
CA PRO A 489 17.03 14.85 -14.35
C PRO A 489 16.90 14.08 -15.66
N PHE A 490 16.43 12.83 -15.64
CA PHE A 490 16.25 11.99 -16.82
C PHE A 490 15.20 12.51 -17.81
N VAL A 491 14.40 13.53 -17.46
CA VAL A 491 13.49 14.20 -18.41
C VAL A 491 14.21 15.20 -19.30
N VAL A 492 15.43 15.58 -18.92
CA VAL A 492 16.32 16.45 -19.68
C VAL A 492 17.25 15.59 -20.54
N PRO A 493 17.44 15.93 -21.84
CA PRO A 493 18.37 15.23 -22.73
C PRO A 493 19.76 15.04 -22.11
N PHE A 494 20.40 13.92 -22.40
CA PHE A 494 21.69 13.57 -21.81
C PHE A 494 22.76 14.63 -22.12
N GLU A 495 22.79 15.11 -23.36
CA GLU A 495 23.74 16.10 -23.86
C GLU A 495 23.61 17.41 -23.07
N GLU A 496 22.37 17.86 -22.80
CA GLU A 496 22.12 19.06 -21.99
C GLU A 496 22.53 18.85 -20.53
N ARG A 497 22.28 17.67 -19.95
CA ARG A 497 22.74 17.35 -18.60
C ARG A 497 24.26 17.36 -18.48
N VAL A 498 24.99 16.84 -19.47
CA VAL A 498 26.45 16.86 -19.50
C VAL A 498 26.96 18.30 -19.58
N LYS A 499 26.37 19.14 -20.43
CA LYS A 499 26.71 20.58 -20.50
C LYS A 499 26.50 21.28 -19.16
N ILE A 500 25.36 21.03 -18.51
CA ILE A 500 25.05 21.56 -17.18
C ILE A 500 26.10 21.11 -16.15
N PHE A 501 26.40 19.82 -16.11
CA PHE A 501 27.39 19.24 -15.20
C PHE A 501 28.80 19.81 -15.42
N GLN A 502 29.25 19.95 -16.66
CA GLN A 502 30.55 20.53 -16.99
C GLN A 502 30.64 22.00 -16.56
N ARG A 503 29.57 22.77 -16.75
CA ARG A 503 29.51 24.18 -16.29
C ARG A 503 29.56 24.28 -14.77
N LEU A 504 28.89 23.37 -14.06
CA LEU A 504 28.96 23.28 -12.59
C LEU A 504 30.40 23.03 -12.13
N ILE A 505 31.09 22.06 -12.72
CA ILE A 505 32.50 21.78 -12.42
C ILE A 505 33.37 23.00 -12.74
N TYR A 506 33.15 23.66 -13.88
CA TYR A 506 33.95 24.81 -14.29
C TYR A 506 33.78 26.02 -13.35
N ALA A 507 32.54 26.28 -12.90
CA ALA A 507 32.25 27.34 -11.94
C ALA A 507 32.79 27.02 -10.53
N ASP A 508 32.84 25.74 -10.14
CA ASP A 508 33.46 25.31 -8.89
C ASP A 508 34.99 25.44 -8.95
N LYS A 509 35.60 25.02 -10.07
CA LYS A 509 37.04 25.20 -10.33
C LYS A 509 37.48 26.67 -10.30
N GLN A 510 36.73 27.56 -10.93
CA GLN A 510 37.04 29.00 -10.91
C GLN A 510 36.96 29.60 -9.51
N GLU A 511 36.05 29.13 -8.64
CA GLU A 511 35.97 29.61 -7.25
C GLU A 511 37.17 29.16 -6.43
N VAL A 512 37.60 27.91 -6.60
CA VAL A 512 38.73 27.33 -5.84
C VAL A 512 40.08 27.85 -6.34
N GLN A 513 40.24 28.02 -7.67
CA GLN A 513 41.53 28.32 -8.29
C GLN A 513 41.71 29.81 -8.67
N GLY A 514 40.64 30.61 -8.71
CA GLY A 514 40.67 31.99 -9.19
C GLY A 514 40.83 32.12 -10.71
N ASP A 515 40.90 33.36 -11.20
CA ASP A 515 40.89 33.70 -12.65
C ASP A 515 42.32 33.73 -13.27
N GLY A 516 43.30 33.08 -12.63
CA GLY A 516 44.72 33.13 -13.01
C GLY A 516 45.17 31.90 -13.79
N PRO A 517 46.02 32.02 -14.83
CA PRO A 517 46.37 30.89 -15.68
C PRO A 517 47.28 29.83 -15.02
N PHE A 518 47.87 30.09 -13.85
CA PHE A 518 48.89 29.21 -13.23
C PHE A 518 49.06 29.39 -11.70
N LEU A 519 48.00 29.26 -10.88
CA LEU A 519 48.19 29.28 -9.41
C LEU A 519 47.61 28.02 -8.72
N ASP A 520 48.48 27.39 -7.92
CA ASP A 520 48.25 26.28 -6.99
C ASP A 520 47.78 24.92 -7.52
N GLY A 521 48.37 24.44 -8.62
CA GLY A 521 48.32 23.02 -8.96
C GLY A 521 49.08 22.15 -7.95
N ILE A 522 48.52 21.00 -7.55
CA ILE A 522 49.20 20.05 -6.67
C ILE A 522 50.27 19.32 -7.52
N ASN A 523 51.53 19.57 -7.23
CA ASN A 523 52.65 18.87 -7.85
C ASN A 523 52.97 17.60 -7.07
N VAL A 524 52.81 16.43 -7.70
CA VAL A 524 53.17 15.13 -7.11
C VAL A 524 54.24 14.45 -7.94
N THR A 525 55.31 13.98 -7.30
CA THR A 525 56.31 13.12 -7.96
C THR A 525 55.93 11.66 -7.76
N ILE A 526 55.75 10.88 -8.81
CA ILE A 526 55.37 9.47 -8.68
C ILE A 526 56.41 8.61 -9.39
N ARG A 527 56.94 7.61 -8.69
CA ARG A 527 57.82 6.61 -9.31
C ARG A 527 56.97 5.68 -10.15
N ARG A 528 57.38 5.47 -11.40
CA ARG A 528 56.61 4.69 -12.38
C ARG A 528 56.30 3.26 -11.92
N ASN A 529 57.21 2.65 -11.19
CA ASN A 529 57.07 1.28 -10.70
C ASN A 529 56.27 1.16 -9.39
N TYR A 530 55.94 2.29 -8.75
CA TYR A 530 55.22 2.36 -7.46
C TYR A 530 54.06 3.36 -7.55
N ILE A 531 53.34 3.32 -8.68
CA ILE A 531 52.33 4.34 -9.01
C ILE A 531 51.20 4.38 -7.97
N TYR A 532 50.86 3.21 -7.42
CA TYR A 532 49.75 3.06 -6.49
C TYR A 532 50.13 3.54 -5.10
N GLU A 533 51.29 3.11 -4.59
CA GLU A 533 51.80 3.49 -3.28
C GLU A 533 52.10 5.00 -3.22
N ASP A 534 52.82 5.52 -4.22
CA ASP A 534 53.18 6.93 -4.26
C ASP A 534 51.94 7.83 -4.47
N ALA A 535 50.92 7.38 -5.23
CA ALA A 535 49.66 8.12 -5.36
C ALA A 535 48.84 8.08 -4.07
N TYR A 536 48.80 6.94 -3.37
CA TYR A 536 48.08 6.79 -2.10
C TYR A 536 48.65 7.74 -1.03
N ASP A 537 49.98 7.82 -0.93
CA ASP A 537 50.65 8.70 0.02
C ASP A 537 50.47 10.18 -0.35
N LYS A 538 50.62 10.52 -1.64
CA LYS A 538 50.64 11.93 -2.08
C LYS A 538 49.26 12.54 -2.30
N LEU A 539 48.24 11.73 -2.60
CA LEU A 539 46.84 12.17 -2.76
C LEU A 539 45.98 11.81 -1.54
N SER A 540 46.60 11.65 -0.37
CA SER A 540 45.88 11.41 0.87
C SER A 540 44.91 12.58 1.17
N PRO A 541 43.82 12.34 1.92
CA PRO A 541 42.81 13.37 2.23
C PRO A 541 43.37 14.62 2.89
N GLU A 542 44.54 14.50 3.53
CA GLU A 542 45.25 15.58 4.22
C GLU A 542 45.85 16.61 3.24
N ASN A 543 46.06 16.25 1.96
CA ASN A 543 46.75 17.07 0.97
C ASN A 543 45.81 17.86 0.03
N GLY A 544 44.50 17.66 0.13
CA GLY A 544 43.51 18.28 -0.76
C GLY A 544 43.54 17.73 -2.20
N ILE A 545 42.40 17.71 -2.91
CA ILE A 545 42.28 17.03 -4.23
C ILE A 545 41.62 17.93 -5.30
N TYR A 546 41.18 19.14 -4.94
CA TYR A 546 40.37 20.00 -5.83
C TYR A 546 41.20 20.84 -6.82
N ASN A 547 42.52 20.79 -6.73
CA ASN A 547 43.43 21.56 -7.58
C ASN A 547 43.91 20.75 -8.78
N SER A 548 44.35 21.44 -9.83
CA SER A 548 44.93 20.79 -11.01
C SER A 548 46.16 19.98 -10.61
N LEU A 549 46.18 18.68 -10.93
CA LEU A 549 47.27 17.77 -10.57
C LEU A 549 48.36 17.77 -11.66
N CYS A 550 49.60 18.05 -11.26
CA CYS A 550 50.77 17.94 -12.12
C CYS A 550 51.64 16.77 -11.62
N VAL A 551 51.83 15.75 -12.46
CA VAL A 551 52.55 14.53 -12.09
C VAL A 551 53.95 14.53 -12.72
N TRP A 552 54.97 14.45 -11.89
CA TRP A 552 56.36 14.28 -12.32
C TRP A 552 56.77 12.83 -12.17
N GLN A 553 57.34 12.23 -13.22
CA GLN A 553 57.84 10.85 -13.12
C GLN A 553 59.17 10.87 -12.35
N GLY A 554 59.18 10.28 -11.15
CA GLY A 554 60.41 10.06 -10.39
C GLY A 554 61.19 8.89 -10.99
N GLU A 555 62.42 9.13 -11.43
CA GLU A 555 63.34 8.06 -11.83
C GLU A 555 63.83 7.33 -10.56
N ALA A 556 63.67 6.01 -10.53
CA ALA A 556 64.16 5.21 -9.43
C ALA A 556 65.68 5.00 -9.61
N GLY A 557 66.46 5.93 -9.05
CA GLY A 557 67.86 5.71 -8.70
C GLY A 557 68.88 6.52 -9.52
N GLU A 558 69.38 7.59 -8.91
CA GLU A 558 70.84 7.70 -8.70
C GLU A 558 71.05 7.93 -7.21
N VAL A 559 71.53 6.88 -6.54
CA VAL A 559 72.25 7.01 -5.28
C VAL A 559 73.65 7.48 -5.66
N PHE A 560 74.02 8.69 -5.24
CA PHE A 560 75.34 8.97 -4.67
C PHE A 560 75.23 10.10 -3.66
#